data_AF-A0A434PPU1-F1
#
_entry.id   AF-A0A434PPU1-F1
#
_cell.length_a   1.000
_cell.length_b   1.000
_cell.length_c   1.000
_cell.angle_alpha   90.00
_cell.angle_beta   90.00
_cell.angle_gamma   90.00
#
_symmetry.space_group_name_H-M   'P 1'
#
loop_
_entity.id
_entity.type
_entity.pdbx_description
1 polymer ?
#
loop_
_entity_poly.entity_id
_entity_poly.type
_entity_poly.pdbx_seq_one_letter_code
_entity_poly.pdbx_strand_id
1 'polypeptide(L)'
;MGWGAGTFRRFFSCPRRTSESGNVAIIFALCLPIVVGGAGLGVETSYWYYSSLKLQAVADAAAYAGALEKVSGSDKPTIISAATLSAITNGWGPSTGTIEVFTPPSSGPNVAKKAVEVVVYQTLDRFFTSIFSQSAVGAQARAVALITDASKACVLALNPSASRAALFSGSSNLKLTGCSVMSDSIAADALKLQGSAYLEADCLISAGGVSLSNVVKTVCANPLTQALPAADPFADLPAPPATNPCQNANQSTLQPGTYCKGLSLSGSVTLSPGVYVVEGGDFKASANANISGDGVIIYLAGSSGVSMNGTATVKLSAPTSGTYSGVLFYGDRANLAGSNSFNGTADSLLTGALYFPTQGVKYLGNFSGQGGCTQVVADTIEWSGATSIKQNCTSLGMREIPAAQSVQLVE
;
A
#
# COMPACT_ATOMS: atom_id res chain seq x y z
N MET A 1 98.75 12.32 -29.82
CA MET A 1 98.45 13.76 -29.61
C MET A 1 97.25 13.81 -28.67
N GLY A 2 97.22 14.35 -27.46
CA GLY A 2 98.07 15.22 -26.65
C GLY A 2 97.35 15.30 -25.29
N TRP A 3 97.89 14.71 -24.23
CA TRP A 3 98.55 15.36 -23.08
C TRP A 3 97.65 16.20 -22.16
N GLY A 4 97.67 15.84 -20.87
CA GLY A 4 97.11 16.62 -19.75
C GLY A 4 97.29 15.87 -18.42
N ALA A 5 98.47 15.96 -17.82
CA ALA A 5 98.85 15.37 -16.53
C ALA A 5 98.44 16.26 -15.34
N GLY A 6 98.22 15.65 -14.16
CA GLY A 6 98.05 16.39 -12.90
C GLY A 6 97.79 15.51 -11.67
N THR A 7 98.88 15.13 -10.99
CA THR A 7 98.99 14.41 -9.70
C THR A 7 98.37 15.13 -8.49
N PHE A 8 97.81 14.39 -7.51
CA PHE A 8 98.09 14.62 -6.07
C PHE A 8 97.78 13.40 -5.18
N ARG A 9 98.77 12.97 -4.39
CA ARG A 9 98.69 11.98 -3.29
C ARG A 9 98.17 12.65 -2.01
N ARG A 10 97.41 11.90 -1.18
CA ARG A 10 97.53 11.76 0.31
C ARG A 10 96.31 10.95 0.81
N PHE A 11 96.48 9.70 1.24
CA PHE A 11 96.70 9.28 2.64
C PHE A 11 95.83 10.05 3.65
N PHE A 12 94.81 9.39 4.22
CA PHE A 12 94.38 9.42 5.63
C PHE A 12 93.29 8.33 5.79
N SER A 13 93.66 7.11 6.20
CA SER A 13 93.41 6.60 7.56
C SER A 13 91.98 6.84 8.08
N CYS A 14 91.24 5.73 8.19
CA CYS A 14 89.94 5.59 8.82
C CYS A 14 89.86 6.23 10.23
N PRO A 15 88.74 6.90 10.57
CA PRO A 15 88.20 6.85 11.92
C PRO A 15 86.97 5.95 11.93
N ARG A 16 87.14 4.81 12.59
CA ARG A 16 86.09 3.92 13.07
C ARG A 16 85.11 4.77 13.88
N ARG A 17 83.97 5.15 13.29
CA ARG A 17 82.88 5.83 14.00
C ARG A 17 82.29 4.85 15.02
N THR A 18 82.33 5.26 16.28
CA THR A 18 81.67 4.61 17.42
C THR A 18 80.19 4.41 17.10
N SER A 19 79.76 3.16 17.19
CA SER A 19 78.44 2.68 16.78
C SER A 19 77.41 2.86 17.89
N GLU A 20 76.69 3.98 17.89
CA GLU A 20 75.43 4.13 18.63
C GLU A 20 74.19 3.89 17.73
N SER A 21 74.38 3.83 16.41
CA SER A 21 73.31 3.62 15.42
C SER A 21 72.91 2.15 15.19
N GLY A 22 73.67 1.17 15.70
CA GLY A 22 73.37 -0.26 15.54
C GLY A 22 72.22 -0.75 16.43
N ASN A 23 72.16 -0.29 17.68
CA ASN A 23 71.09 -0.68 18.61
C ASN A 23 69.74 -0.05 18.25
N VAL A 24 69.73 1.21 17.81
CA VAL A 24 68.50 1.89 17.38
C VAL A 24 67.89 1.21 16.17
N ALA A 25 68.71 0.75 15.21
CA ALA A 25 68.24 0.03 14.03
C ALA A 25 67.58 -1.32 14.38
N ILE A 26 68.14 -2.08 15.34
CA ILE A 26 67.59 -3.37 15.77
C ILE A 26 66.27 -3.18 16.53
N ILE A 27 66.21 -2.22 17.47
CA ILE A 27 64.98 -1.91 18.21
C ILE A 27 63.89 -1.42 17.24
N PHE A 28 64.25 -0.54 16.30
CA PHE A 28 63.33 -0.08 15.26
C PHE A 28 62.82 -1.25 14.40
N ALA A 29 63.70 -2.15 13.96
CA ALA A 29 63.32 -3.32 13.16
C ALA A 29 62.38 -4.29 13.90
N LEU A 30 62.54 -4.44 15.22
CA LEU A 30 61.65 -5.28 16.04
C LEU A 30 60.31 -4.62 16.37
N CYS A 31 60.28 -3.28 16.52
CA CYS A 31 59.05 -2.54 16.81
C CYS A 31 58.23 -2.22 15.55
N LEU A 32 58.87 -2.13 14.38
CA LEU A 32 58.21 -1.76 13.12
C LEU A 32 57.02 -2.67 12.76
N PRO A 33 57.10 -4.02 12.87
CA PRO A 33 55.94 -4.89 12.61
C PRO A 33 54.75 -4.63 13.54
N ILE A 34 55.00 -4.26 14.80
CA ILE A 34 53.95 -3.97 15.78
C ILE A 34 53.24 -2.66 15.39
N VAL A 35 54.01 -1.62 15.06
CA VAL A 35 53.46 -0.32 14.66
C VAL A 35 52.69 -0.43 13.34
N VAL A 36 53.26 -1.12 12.34
CA VAL A 36 52.62 -1.33 11.04
C VAL A 36 51.39 -2.23 11.16
N GLY A 37 51.47 -3.30 11.95
CA GLY A 37 50.33 -4.18 12.22
C GLY A 37 49.19 -3.47 12.93
N GLY A 38 49.49 -2.63 13.93
CA GLY A 38 48.51 -1.81 14.62
C GLY A 38 47.84 -0.77 13.70
N ALA A 39 48.62 -0.08 12.87
CA ALA A 39 48.08 0.85 11.88
C ALA A 39 47.20 0.13 10.84
N GLY A 40 47.64 -1.04 10.36
CA GLY A 40 46.87 -1.86 9.41
C GLY A 40 45.53 -2.31 9.97
N LEU A 41 45.50 -2.79 11.22
CA LEU A 41 44.27 -3.15 11.93
C LEU A 41 43.34 -1.95 12.11
N GLY A 42 43.90 -0.78 12.45
CA GLY A 42 43.12 0.46 12.61
C GLY A 42 42.43 0.90 11.32
N VAL A 43 43.14 0.86 10.19
CA VAL A 43 42.57 1.19 8.87
C VAL A 43 41.49 0.18 8.48
N GLU A 44 41.76 -1.11 8.69
CA GLU A 44 40.84 -2.18 8.30
C GLU A 44 39.56 -2.21 9.13
N THR A 45 39.66 -2.03 10.46
CA THR A 45 38.47 -1.90 11.33
C THR A 45 37.65 -0.66 10.99
N SER A 46 38.31 0.45 10.63
CA SER A 46 37.63 1.65 10.13
C SER A 46 36.89 1.37 8.81
N TYR A 47 37.50 0.61 7.91
CA TYR A 47 36.86 0.17 6.66
C TYR A 47 35.65 -0.74 6.91
N TRP A 48 35.75 -1.71 7.83
CA TRP A 48 34.62 -2.58 8.17
C TRP A 48 33.48 -1.81 8.84
N TYR A 49 33.80 -0.86 9.72
CA TYR A 49 32.81 0.00 10.34
C TYR A 49 32.10 0.88 9.30
N TYR A 50 32.87 1.53 8.41
CA TYR A 50 32.31 2.29 7.29
C TYR A 50 31.41 1.44 6.39
N SER A 51 31.84 0.21 6.10
CA SER A 51 31.07 -0.73 5.27
C SER A 51 29.78 -1.16 5.96
N SER A 52 29.79 -1.33 7.30
CA SER A 52 28.60 -1.66 8.09
C SER A 52 27.58 -0.51 8.09
N LEU A 53 28.04 0.74 8.22
CA LEU A 53 27.16 1.92 8.11
C LEU A 53 26.54 2.05 6.72
N LYS A 54 27.33 1.81 5.67
CA LYS A 54 26.82 1.79 4.29
C LYS A 54 25.78 0.68 4.11
N LEU A 55 26.04 -0.51 4.66
CA LEU A 55 25.13 -1.65 4.58
C LEU A 55 23.80 -1.38 5.30
N GLN A 56 23.83 -0.67 6.43
CA GLN A 56 22.61 -0.24 7.13
C GLN A 56 21.79 0.73 6.27
N ALA A 57 22.43 1.74 5.66
CA ALA A 57 21.73 2.67 4.77
C ALA A 57 21.09 1.96 3.56
N VAL A 58 21.73 0.92 3.02
CA VAL A 58 21.16 0.05 1.98
C VAL A 58 19.93 -0.69 2.51
N ALA A 59 20.03 -1.33 3.67
CA ALA A 59 18.93 -2.07 4.27
C ALA A 59 17.72 -1.17 4.54
N ASP A 60 17.95 0.03 5.09
CA ASP A 60 16.92 1.03 5.38
C ASP A 60 16.19 1.48 4.12
N ALA A 61 16.95 1.84 3.07
CA ALA A 61 16.37 2.26 1.79
C ALA A 61 15.59 1.12 1.10
N ALA A 62 16.07 -0.11 1.22
CA ALA A 62 15.40 -1.30 0.68
C ALA A 62 14.11 -1.62 1.43
N ALA A 63 14.14 -1.58 2.77
CA ALA A 63 12.95 -1.80 3.61
C ALA A 63 11.89 -0.74 3.34
N TYR A 64 12.29 0.53 3.25
CA TYR A 64 11.38 1.63 2.92
C TYR A 64 10.73 1.45 1.54
N ALA A 65 11.52 1.16 0.50
CA ALA A 65 11.01 0.93 -0.85
C ALA A 65 10.03 -0.26 -0.91
N GLY A 66 10.37 -1.39 -0.27
CA GLY A 66 9.46 -2.53 -0.19
C GLY A 66 8.18 -2.20 0.58
N ALA A 67 8.25 -1.37 1.62
CA ALA A 67 7.07 -0.93 2.36
C ALA A 67 6.15 -0.02 1.54
N LEU A 68 6.70 0.82 0.64
CA LEU A 68 5.88 1.61 -0.29
C LEU A 68 5.08 0.72 -1.23
N GLU A 69 5.69 -0.32 -1.80
CA GLU A 69 4.97 -1.32 -2.61
C GLU A 69 3.90 -2.08 -1.80
N LYS A 70 4.18 -2.35 -0.53
CA LYS A 70 3.17 -2.98 0.34
C LYS A 70 2.01 -2.03 0.68
N VAL A 71 2.27 -0.74 0.78
CA VAL A 71 1.24 0.29 0.96
C VAL A 71 0.32 0.35 -0.26
N SER A 72 0.87 0.33 -1.48
CA SER A 72 0.10 0.29 -2.72
C SER A 72 -0.62 -1.03 -3.00
N GLY A 73 -0.43 -2.05 -2.16
CA GLY A 73 -1.09 -3.35 -2.31
C GLY A 73 -0.43 -4.29 -3.32
N SER A 74 0.83 -4.02 -3.70
CA SER A 74 1.59 -4.87 -4.61
C SER A 74 1.79 -6.27 -4.03
N ASP A 75 1.95 -7.26 -4.91
CA ASP A 75 2.18 -8.64 -4.51
C ASP A 75 3.59 -8.84 -3.92
N LYS A 76 3.79 -9.96 -3.22
CA LYS A 76 5.07 -10.26 -2.55
C LYS A 76 6.28 -10.24 -3.51
N PRO A 77 6.22 -10.82 -4.72
CA PRO A 77 7.30 -10.70 -5.70
C PRO A 77 7.65 -9.25 -6.08
N THR A 78 6.66 -8.38 -6.29
CA THR A 78 6.90 -6.97 -6.62
C THR A 78 7.55 -6.23 -5.44
N ILE A 79 7.09 -6.49 -4.21
CA ILE A 79 7.69 -5.94 -2.98
C ILE A 79 9.18 -6.33 -2.88
N ILE A 80 9.51 -7.61 -3.09
CA ILE A 80 10.89 -8.11 -3.05
C ILE A 80 11.73 -7.44 -4.16
N SER A 81 11.16 -7.30 -5.35
CA SER A 81 11.83 -6.70 -6.50
C SER A 81 12.16 -5.22 -6.26
N ALA A 82 11.22 -4.44 -5.72
CA ALA A 82 11.43 -3.03 -5.41
C ALA A 82 12.46 -2.82 -4.29
N ALA A 83 12.39 -3.62 -3.23
CA ALA A 83 13.40 -3.60 -2.16
C ALA A 83 14.80 -3.91 -2.70
N THR A 84 14.91 -4.95 -3.54
CA THR A 84 16.18 -5.36 -4.17
C THR A 84 16.71 -4.30 -5.12
N LEU A 85 15.84 -3.69 -5.95
CA LEU A 85 16.22 -2.60 -6.83
C LEU A 85 16.74 -1.40 -6.04
N SER A 86 16.05 -1.00 -4.97
CA SER A 86 16.50 0.07 -4.08
C SER A 86 17.87 -0.24 -3.47
N ALA A 87 18.12 -1.49 -3.02
CA ALA A 87 19.43 -1.89 -2.53
C ALA A 87 20.53 -1.74 -3.58
N ILE A 88 20.26 -2.18 -4.82
CA ILE A 88 21.20 -2.07 -5.95
C ILE A 88 21.53 -0.61 -6.27
N THR A 89 20.52 0.25 -6.35
CA THR A 89 20.71 1.69 -6.60
C THR A 89 21.48 2.38 -5.47
N ASN A 90 21.40 1.86 -4.24
CA ASN A 90 22.19 2.34 -3.09
C ASN A 90 23.59 1.68 -2.98
N GLY A 91 24.05 1.01 -4.04
CA GLY A 91 25.43 0.55 -4.17
C GLY A 91 25.72 -0.79 -3.50
N TRP A 92 24.67 -1.60 -3.25
CA TRP A 92 24.81 -3.04 -3.01
C TRP A 92 24.83 -3.80 -4.35
N GLY A 93 25.55 -4.92 -4.40
CA GLY A 93 25.65 -5.74 -5.61
C GLY A 93 25.45 -7.22 -5.30
N PRO A 94 24.86 -8.02 -6.21
CA PRO A 94 24.73 -9.47 -6.02
C PRO A 94 26.07 -10.20 -5.84
N SER A 95 27.16 -9.63 -6.33
CA SER A 95 28.51 -10.15 -6.14
C SER A 95 29.07 -9.91 -4.72
N THR A 96 28.45 -9.02 -3.96
CA THR A 96 28.92 -8.61 -2.62
C THR A 96 28.27 -9.42 -1.50
N GLY A 97 27.12 -10.04 -1.74
CA GLY A 97 26.44 -10.93 -0.79
C GLY A 97 25.00 -11.22 -1.19
N THR A 98 24.14 -11.48 -0.20
CA THR A 98 22.72 -11.83 -0.40
C THR A 98 21.80 -10.81 0.24
N ILE A 99 20.57 -10.74 -0.26
CA ILE A 99 19.49 -9.92 0.28
C ILE A 99 18.28 -10.80 0.53
N GLU A 100 17.66 -10.65 1.70
CA GLU A 100 16.44 -11.34 2.09
C GLU A 100 15.39 -10.31 2.47
N VAL A 101 14.15 -10.50 1.98
CA VAL A 101 13.05 -9.57 2.19
C VAL A 101 11.84 -10.35 2.72
N PHE A 102 11.32 -9.92 3.88
CA PHE A 102 10.22 -10.56 4.58
C PHE A 102 9.06 -9.59 4.76
N THR A 103 7.85 -10.09 4.54
CA THR A 103 6.62 -9.31 4.63
C THR A 103 5.45 -10.25 5.00
N PRO A 104 5.09 -10.36 6.30
CA PRO A 104 5.59 -9.58 7.44
C PRO A 104 7.01 -9.98 7.90
N PRO A 105 7.64 -9.23 8.83
CA PRO A 105 8.94 -9.56 9.41
C PRO A 105 9.00 -10.96 10.01
N SER A 106 10.16 -11.61 9.93
CA SER A 106 10.41 -12.97 10.41
C SER A 106 10.78 -13.04 11.90
N SER A 107 11.31 -11.95 12.45
CA SER A 107 11.75 -11.85 13.86
C SER A 107 11.56 -10.45 14.46
N GLY A 108 11.74 -10.33 15.78
CA GLY A 108 11.67 -9.06 16.50
C GLY A 108 10.25 -8.60 16.89
N PRO A 109 10.08 -7.34 17.32
CA PRO A 109 8.81 -6.84 17.88
C PRO A 109 7.69 -6.61 16.86
N ASN A 110 7.99 -6.74 15.56
CA ASN A 110 7.07 -6.37 14.46
C ASN A 110 6.62 -7.56 13.60
N VAL A 111 6.84 -8.82 14.02
CA VAL A 111 6.51 -10.05 13.26
C VAL A 111 5.04 -10.16 12.84
N ALA A 112 4.12 -9.63 13.65
CA ALA A 112 2.68 -9.67 13.37
C ALA A 112 2.13 -8.36 12.77
N LYS A 113 2.99 -7.37 12.50
CA LYS A 113 2.55 -6.05 12.04
C LYS A 113 2.61 -5.94 10.51
N LYS A 114 1.87 -4.97 9.97
CA LYS A 114 1.99 -4.54 8.58
C LYS A 114 3.34 -3.85 8.40
N ALA A 115 4.37 -4.62 8.06
CA ALA A 115 5.75 -4.14 7.92
C ALA A 115 6.51 -4.94 6.85
N VAL A 116 7.62 -4.38 6.40
CA VAL A 116 8.61 -5.04 5.52
C VAL A 116 9.96 -5.06 6.22
N GLU A 117 10.55 -6.23 6.35
CA GLU A 117 11.89 -6.45 6.88
C GLU A 117 12.83 -6.75 5.73
N VAL A 118 14.01 -6.12 5.73
CA VAL A 118 15.09 -6.42 4.81
C VAL A 118 16.34 -6.72 5.60
N VAL A 119 17.00 -7.82 5.21
CA VAL A 119 18.28 -8.24 5.75
C VAL A 119 19.26 -8.34 4.61
N VAL A 120 20.36 -7.59 4.70
CA VAL A 120 21.40 -7.57 3.69
C VAL A 120 22.67 -8.15 4.30
N TYR A 121 23.26 -9.11 3.60
CA TYR A 121 24.53 -9.72 3.95
C TYR A 121 25.59 -9.24 2.96
N GLN A 122 26.80 -9.00 3.47
CA GLN A 122 27.96 -8.67 2.66
C GLN A 122 29.20 -9.39 3.19
N THR A 123 30.01 -9.93 2.29
CA THR A 123 31.37 -10.36 2.65
C THR A 123 32.33 -9.20 2.47
N LEU A 124 33.06 -8.85 3.53
CA LEU A 124 34.03 -7.78 3.54
C LEU A 124 35.43 -8.33 3.28
N ASP A 125 36.18 -7.60 2.46
CA ASP A 125 37.57 -7.91 2.18
C ASP A 125 38.45 -7.71 3.42
N ARG A 126 39.52 -8.50 3.46
CA ARG A 126 40.60 -8.34 4.44
C ARG A 126 41.85 -7.84 3.74
N PHE A 127 42.49 -6.83 4.31
CA PHE A 127 43.77 -6.29 3.92
C PHE A 127 44.86 -6.85 4.84
N PHE A 128 45.22 -6.13 5.91
CA PHE A 128 46.32 -6.52 6.80
C PHE A 128 46.02 -7.76 7.65
N THR A 129 44.77 -7.95 8.10
CA THR A 129 44.44 -9.14 8.91
C THR A 129 44.45 -10.44 8.14
N SER A 130 44.52 -10.40 6.80
CA SER A 130 44.68 -11.61 5.95
C SER A 130 45.95 -12.41 6.28
N ILE A 131 46.98 -11.75 6.83
CA ILE A 131 48.24 -12.38 7.27
C ILE A 131 47.99 -13.33 8.45
N PHE A 132 47.01 -13.03 9.30
CA PHE A 132 46.71 -13.79 10.52
C PHE A 132 45.53 -14.76 10.35
N SER A 133 44.56 -14.42 9.49
CA SER A 133 43.41 -15.28 9.20
C SER A 133 42.86 -15.04 7.80
N GLN A 134 42.54 -16.13 7.11
CA GLN A 134 41.93 -16.11 5.77
C GLN A 134 40.40 -16.29 5.81
N SER A 135 39.80 -16.42 7.00
CA SER A 135 38.35 -16.54 7.12
C SER A 135 37.65 -15.25 6.68
N ALA A 136 36.61 -15.37 5.85
CA ALA A 136 35.79 -14.25 5.42
C ALA A 136 35.19 -13.49 6.61
N VAL A 137 35.10 -12.15 6.50
CA VAL A 137 34.38 -11.31 7.47
C VAL A 137 32.99 -11.05 6.91
N GLY A 138 31.98 -11.66 7.52
CA GLY A 138 30.59 -11.34 7.20
C GLY A 138 30.15 -10.07 7.91
N ALA A 139 29.53 -9.15 7.16
CA ALA A 139 28.74 -8.05 7.68
C ALA A 139 27.26 -8.30 7.36
N GLN A 140 26.40 -7.87 8.26
CA GLN A 140 24.96 -7.97 8.12
C GLN A 140 24.34 -6.64 8.57
N ALA A 141 23.34 -6.18 7.83
CA ALA A 141 22.47 -5.12 8.26
C ALA A 141 21.01 -5.56 8.16
N ARG A 142 20.19 -5.08 9.09
CA ARG A 142 18.76 -5.38 9.15
C ARG A 142 17.99 -4.09 9.33
N ALA A 143 16.93 -3.92 8.57
CA ALA A 143 16.01 -2.81 8.68
C ALA A 143 14.56 -3.29 8.62
N VAL A 144 13.68 -2.60 9.35
CA VAL A 144 12.23 -2.85 9.28
C VAL A 144 11.51 -1.54 9.01
N ALA A 145 10.68 -1.52 7.98
CA ALA A 145 9.77 -0.42 7.68
C ALA A 145 8.36 -0.80 8.14
N LEU A 146 7.87 -0.11 9.17
CA LEU A 146 6.52 -0.25 9.71
C LEU A 146 5.55 0.64 8.92
N ILE A 147 4.38 0.11 8.63
CA ILE A 147 3.29 0.83 7.97
C ILE A 147 2.20 1.08 9.00
N THR A 148 1.78 2.35 9.11
CA THR A 148 0.69 2.76 10.01
C THR A 148 -0.40 3.50 9.25
N ASP A 149 -1.65 3.21 9.58
CA ASP A 149 -2.81 3.90 9.03
C ASP A 149 -3.14 5.11 9.91
N ALA A 150 -2.94 6.33 9.40
CA ALA A 150 -3.20 7.54 10.18
C ALA A 150 -4.69 7.94 10.18
N SER A 151 -5.48 7.44 9.23
CA SER A 151 -6.93 7.65 9.17
C SER A 151 -7.64 6.47 8.50
N LYS A 152 -8.97 6.57 8.44
CA LYS A 152 -9.84 5.57 7.81
C LYS A 152 -10.73 6.25 6.79
N ALA A 153 -10.92 5.65 5.63
CA ALA A 153 -11.83 6.14 4.61
C ALA A 153 -13.23 5.52 4.75
N CYS A 154 -14.26 6.25 4.30
CA CYS A 154 -15.57 5.66 4.00
C CYS A 154 -15.81 5.56 2.48
N VAL A 155 -15.06 6.36 1.72
CA VAL A 155 -15.12 6.44 0.26
C VAL A 155 -13.68 6.34 -0.23
N LEU A 156 -13.38 5.32 -1.02
CA LEU A 156 -12.08 5.09 -1.64
C LEU A 156 -12.23 4.86 -3.14
N ALA A 157 -11.67 5.77 -3.94
CA ALA A 157 -11.53 5.60 -5.38
C ALA A 157 -10.15 4.98 -5.69
N LEU A 158 -10.14 3.79 -6.26
CA LEU A 158 -8.94 2.95 -6.47
C LEU A 158 -8.19 3.26 -7.77
N ASN A 159 -8.80 3.97 -8.73
CA ASN A 159 -8.17 4.19 -10.02
C ASN A 159 -6.88 5.03 -9.89
N PRO A 160 -5.73 4.57 -10.38
CA PRO A 160 -4.44 5.23 -10.15
C PRO A 160 -4.22 6.49 -11.00
N SER A 161 -5.05 6.76 -12.01
CA SER A 161 -4.80 7.86 -12.97
C SER A 161 -6.03 8.60 -13.47
N ALA A 162 -7.23 8.15 -13.13
CA ALA A 162 -8.47 8.75 -13.62
C ALA A 162 -8.61 10.20 -13.14
N SER A 163 -8.86 11.11 -14.08
CA SER A 163 -9.34 12.45 -13.75
C SER A 163 -10.71 12.33 -13.08
N ARG A 164 -10.91 13.07 -11.98
CA ARG A 164 -12.15 13.04 -11.19
C ARG A 164 -12.49 11.64 -10.68
N ALA A 165 -11.49 10.88 -10.25
CA ALA A 165 -11.66 9.53 -9.71
C ALA A 165 -12.67 9.48 -8.55
N ALA A 166 -12.71 10.50 -7.69
CA ALA A 166 -13.86 10.75 -6.83
C ALA A 166 -14.44 12.14 -7.10
N LEU A 167 -15.63 12.17 -7.69
CA LEU A 167 -16.36 13.35 -8.11
C LEU A 167 -17.60 13.55 -7.24
N PHE A 168 -17.68 14.66 -6.53
CA PHE A 168 -18.88 15.13 -5.83
C PHE A 168 -19.50 16.26 -6.64
N SER A 169 -20.73 16.07 -7.12
CA SER A 169 -21.36 17.00 -8.06
C SER A 169 -22.84 17.23 -7.79
N GLY A 170 -23.48 18.04 -8.63
CA GLY A 170 -24.90 18.40 -8.49
C GLY A 170 -25.15 19.27 -7.26
N SER A 171 -26.19 18.92 -6.51
CA SER A 171 -26.56 19.54 -5.23
C SER A 171 -26.47 18.51 -4.08
N SER A 172 -25.49 17.62 -4.15
CA SER A 172 -25.25 16.59 -3.13
C SER A 172 -24.95 17.21 -1.76
N ASN A 173 -25.36 16.52 -0.69
CA ASN A 173 -25.02 16.88 0.69
C ASN A 173 -24.49 15.62 1.38
N LEU A 174 -23.17 15.45 1.38
CA LEU A 174 -22.51 14.28 1.93
C LEU A 174 -21.86 14.61 3.28
N LYS A 175 -22.25 13.89 4.33
CA LYS A 175 -21.68 14.02 5.67
C LYS A 175 -21.06 12.71 6.13
N LEU A 176 -19.73 12.66 6.13
CA LEU A 176 -18.91 11.56 6.61
C LEU A 176 -18.44 11.87 8.03
N THR A 177 -18.86 11.08 9.01
CA THR A 177 -18.49 11.26 10.42
C THR A 177 -17.46 10.23 10.85
N GLY A 178 -16.25 10.67 11.21
CA GLY A 178 -15.17 9.81 11.70
C GLY A 178 -14.36 9.14 10.59
N CYS A 179 -14.53 9.56 9.32
CA CYS A 179 -13.81 9.01 8.19
C CYS A 179 -13.55 10.05 7.09
N SER A 180 -12.57 9.73 6.25
CA SER A 180 -12.12 10.55 5.13
C SER A 180 -12.67 10.07 3.78
N VAL A 181 -12.51 10.93 2.77
CA VAL A 181 -12.56 10.54 1.36
C VAL A 181 -11.14 10.33 0.89
N MET A 182 -10.87 9.22 0.20
CA MET A 182 -9.57 8.92 -0.38
C MET A 182 -9.67 8.63 -1.89
N SER A 183 -8.67 9.07 -2.64
CA SER A 183 -8.49 8.77 -4.06
C SER A 183 -7.04 8.41 -4.35
N ASP A 184 -6.83 7.28 -5.01
CA ASP A 184 -5.51 6.79 -5.41
C ASP A 184 -5.03 7.39 -6.74
N SER A 185 -5.87 8.20 -7.39
CA SER A 185 -5.51 8.82 -8.67
C SER A 185 -4.47 9.92 -8.50
N ILE A 186 -3.42 9.87 -9.31
CA ILE A 186 -2.38 10.92 -9.38
C ILE A 186 -2.80 12.14 -10.21
N ALA A 187 -4.01 12.15 -10.77
CA ALA A 187 -4.49 13.27 -11.58
C ALA A 187 -4.61 14.58 -10.76
N ALA A 188 -4.42 15.72 -11.42
CA ALA A 188 -4.51 17.04 -10.77
C ALA A 188 -5.91 17.35 -10.18
N ASP A 189 -6.95 16.70 -10.70
CA ASP A 189 -8.33 16.80 -10.19
C ASP A 189 -8.89 15.43 -9.74
N ALA A 190 -8.03 14.58 -9.18
CA ALA A 190 -8.37 13.23 -8.68
C ALA A 190 -9.54 13.22 -7.69
N LEU A 191 -9.55 14.16 -6.73
CA LEU A 191 -10.74 14.50 -5.96
C LEU A 191 -11.32 15.81 -6.47
N LYS A 192 -12.58 15.79 -6.89
CA LYS A 192 -13.25 16.98 -7.41
C LYS A 192 -14.58 17.22 -6.73
N LEU A 193 -14.79 18.45 -6.29
CA LEU A 193 -16.07 18.94 -5.82
C LEU A 193 -16.53 20.08 -6.73
N GLN A 194 -17.72 19.94 -7.33
CA GLN A 194 -18.28 20.90 -8.28
C GLN A 194 -19.79 21.09 -8.10
N GLY A 195 -20.35 22.08 -8.81
CA GLY A 195 -21.78 22.41 -8.71
C GLY A 195 -22.09 23.12 -7.39
N SER A 196 -23.16 22.72 -6.72
CA SER A 196 -23.57 23.21 -5.39
C SER A 196 -23.41 22.12 -4.32
N ALA A 197 -22.53 21.15 -4.55
CA ALA A 197 -22.29 20.05 -3.62
C ALA A 197 -21.69 20.54 -2.28
N TYR A 198 -22.16 19.95 -1.19
CA TYR A 198 -21.62 20.14 0.17
C TYR A 198 -21.01 18.83 0.66
N LEU A 199 -19.78 18.92 1.19
CA LEU A 199 -19.02 17.79 1.71
C LEU A 199 -18.48 18.10 3.11
N GLU A 200 -18.84 17.23 4.05
CA GLU A 200 -18.29 17.19 5.41
C GLU A 200 -17.58 15.84 5.60
N ALA A 201 -16.32 15.85 6.02
CA ALA A 201 -15.51 14.64 6.25
C ALA A 201 -14.38 14.91 7.24
N ASP A 202 -13.71 13.87 7.76
CA ASP A 202 -12.53 14.10 8.62
C ASP A 202 -11.39 14.72 7.81
N CYS A 203 -11.13 14.18 6.62
CA CYS A 203 -10.19 14.74 5.67
C CYS A 203 -10.48 14.34 4.22
N LEU A 204 -9.85 15.06 3.28
CA LEU A 204 -9.79 14.71 1.86
C LEU A 204 -8.34 14.31 1.55
N ILE A 205 -8.15 13.08 1.07
CA ILE A 205 -6.83 12.47 0.85
C ILE A 205 -6.72 12.06 -0.62
N SER A 206 -5.67 12.48 -1.30
CA SER A 206 -5.47 12.22 -2.72
C SER A 206 -4.02 11.92 -3.01
N ALA A 207 -3.75 10.89 -3.82
CA ALA A 207 -2.42 10.66 -4.38
C ALA A 207 -2.04 11.78 -5.37
N GLY A 208 -3.03 12.38 -6.03
CA GLY A 208 -2.88 13.49 -6.96
C GLY A 208 -3.24 14.82 -6.33
N GLY A 209 -4.12 15.56 -7.01
CA GLY A 209 -4.64 16.84 -6.58
C GLY A 209 -6.08 16.80 -6.08
N VAL A 210 -6.52 17.92 -5.50
CA VAL A 210 -7.88 18.15 -5.03
C VAL A 210 -8.38 19.47 -5.63
N SER A 211 -9.53 19.44 -6.30
CA SER A 211 -10.16 20.60 -6.94
C SER A 211 -11.52 20.87 -6.32
N LEU A 212 -11.63 21.96 -5.55
CA LEU A 212 -12.83 22.32 -4.81
C LEU A 212 -13.45 23.59 -5.39
N SER A 213 -14.67 23.48 -5.93
CA SER A 213 -15.42 24.65 -6.43
C SER A 213 -16.17 25.38 -5.31
N ASN A 214 -16.40 24.72 -4.17
CA ASN A 214 -17.07 25.26 -2.99
C ASN A 214 -16.26 24.92 -1.72
N VAL A 215 -16.61 25.58 -0.62
CA VAL A 215 -16.02 25.30 0.70
C VAL A 215 -16.49 23.93 1.21
N VAL A 216 -15.54 23.17 1.76
CA VAL A 216 -15.78 21.89 2.45
C VAL A 216 -15.60 22.07 3.96
N LYS A 217 -16.26 21.21 4.74
CA LYS A 217 -16.04 21.15 6.18
C LYS A 217 -15.18 19.94 6.51
N THR A 218 -13.93 20.18 6.90
CA THR A 218 -13.00 19.11 7.30
C THR A 218 -12.49 19.29 8.71
N VAL A 219 -12.11 18.18 9.34
CA VAL A 219 -11.38 18.21 10.63
C VAL A 219 -9.90 18.51 10.39
N CYS A 220 -9.32 17.95 9.32
CA CYS A 220 -7.97 18.30 8.91
C CYS A 220 -7.89 19.74 8.38
N ALA A 221 -6.76 20.40 8.62
CA ALA A 221 -6.55 21.81 8.27
C ALA A 221 -6.55 22.05 6.76
N ASN A 222 -5.97 21.14 5.98
CA ASN A 222 -5.94 21.18 4.52
C ASN A 222 -6.08 19.76 3.95
N PRO A 223 -6.62 19.59 2.74
CA PRO A 223 -6.57 18.32 2.02
C PRO A 223 -5.13 17.78 1.93
N LEU A 224 -4.96 16.48 2.14
CA LEU A 224 -3.68 15.80 2.00
C LEU A 224 -3.51 15.36 0.54
N THR A 225 -2.73 16.10 -0.23
CA THR A 225 -2.33 15.75 -1.60
C THR A 225 -0.99 15.02 -1.61
N GLN A 226 -0.68 14.34 -2.72
CA GLN A 226 0.56 13.55 -2.85
C GLN A 226 0.70 12.49 -1.75
N ALA A 227 -0.43 12.01 -1.23
CA ALA A 227 -0.46 10.91 -0.28
C ALA A 227 -0.07 9.60 -0.96
N LEU A 228 0.39 8.62 -0.19
CA LEU A 228 0.57 7.27 -0.72
C LEU A 228 -0.81 6.68 -1.09
N PRO A 229 -0.91 5.96 -2.22
CA PRO A 229 -2.13 5.25 -2.58
C PRO A 229 -2.42 4.15 -1.55
N ALA A 230 -3.70 3.85 -1.33
CA ALA A 230 -4.13 2.77 -0.46
C ALA A 230 -4.27 1.47 -1.25
N ALA A 231 -3.86 0.35 -0.66
CA ALA A 231 -4.21 -0.96 -1.17
C ALA A 231 -5.74 -1.18 -1.15
N ASP A 232 -6.25 -1.96 -2.11
CA ASP A 232 -7.65 -2.39 -2.10
C ASP A 232 -7.96 -3.21 -0.82
N PRO A 233 -8.83 -2.71 0.08
CA PRO A 233 -9.14 -3.34 1.37
C PRO A 233 -9.88 -4.68 1.25
N PHE A 234 -10.43 -4.99 0.07
CA PHE A 234 -11.15 -6.22 -0.21
C PHE A 234 -10.42 -7.10 -1.23
N ALA A 235 -9.14 -6.85 -1.54
CA ALA A 235 -8.36 -7.63 -2.50
C ALA A 235 -8.29 -9.14 -2.16
N ASP A 236 -8.32 -9.48 -0.87
CA ASP A 236 -8.30 -10.86 -0.37
C ASP A 236 -9.66 -11.57 -0.49
N LEU A 237 -10.75 -10.84 -0.74
CA LEU A 237 -12.09 -11.40 -0.83
C LEU A 237 -12.23 -12.27 -2.09
N PRO A 238 -12.58 -13.56 -1.99
CA PRO A 238 -12.78 -14.41 -3.17
C PRO A 238 -14.12 -14.11 -3.84
N ALA A 239 -14.16 -14.14 -5.17
CA ALA A 239 -15.42 -14.05 -5.92
C ALA A 239 -16.38 -15.18 -5.49
N PRO A 240 -17.65 -14.86 -5.14
CA PRO A 240 -18.64 -15.89 -4.84
C PRO A 240 -18.84 -16.88 -5.99
N PRO A 241 -18.79 -18.20 -5.73
CA PRO A 241 -18.92 -19.20 -6.77
C PRO A 241 -20.36 -19.23 -7.30
N ALA A 242 -20.50 -19.35 -8.63
CA ALA A 242 -21.79 -19.63 -9.25
C ALA A 242 -22.26 -21.06 -8.91
N THR A 243 -23.55 -21.21 -8.69
CA THR A 243 -24.25 -22.45 -8.37
C THR A 243 -25.16 -22.86 -9.52
N ASN A 244 -25.27 -24.16 -9.76
CA ASN A 244 -26.20 -24.73 -10.75
C ASN A 244 -27.18 -25.68 -10.07
N PRO A 245 -28.46 -25.73 -10.51
CA PRO A 245 -29.05 -24.95 -11.60
C PRO A 245 -29.35 -23.49 -11.21
N CYS A 246 -29.57 -22.64 -12.21
CA CYS A 246 -29.98 -21.24 -12.01
C CYS A 246 -31.32 -21.13 -11.27
N GLN A 247 -31.44 -20.11 -10.41
CA GLN A 247 -32.65 -19.76 -9.67
C GLN A 247 -33.68 -19.02 -10.53
N ASN A 248 -34.94 -19.08 -10.10
CA ASN A 248 -36.06 -18.36 -10.72
C ASN A 248 -36.34 -17.04 -9.98
N ALA A 249 -36.38 -15.93 -10.72
CA ALA A 249 -36.61 -14.58 -10.20
C ALA A 249 -38.10 -14.18 -10.08
N ASN A 250 -39.04 -14.98 -10.58
CA ASN A 250 -40.47 -14.66 -10.61
C ASN A 250 -41.19 -15.01 -9.30
N GLN A 251 -40.66 -14.54 -8.16
CA GLN A 251 -41.22 -14.80 -6.84
C GLN A 251 -41.17 -13.53 -5.98
N SER A 252 -42.10 -13.41 -5.04
CA SER A 252 -42.11 -12.32 -4.06
C SER A 252 -41.04 -12.50 -2.97
N THR A 253 -40.57 -13.73 -2.75
CA THR A 253 -39.43 -14.04 -1.89
C THR A 253 -38.40 -14.83 -2.68
N LEU A 254 -37.21 -14.29 -2.81
CA LEU A 254 -36.11 -14.89 -3.55
C LEU A 254 -35.19 -15.64 -2.61
N GLN A 255 -34.74 -16.81 -3.05
CA GLN A 255 -33.74 -17.62 -2.34
C GLN A 255 -32.33 -17.30 -2.87
N PRO A 256 -31.29 -17.43 -2.04
CA PRO A 256 -29.92 -17.28 -2.51
C PRO A 256 -29.56 -18.31 -3.58
N GLY A 257 -28.61 -17.96 -4.44
CA GLY A 257 -28.16 -18.76 -5.58
C GLY A 257 -27.83 -17.92 -6.81
N THR A 258 -27.72 -18.57 -7.97
CA THR A 258 -27.30 -17.92 -9.21
C THR A 258 -28.46 -17.57 -10.12
N TYR A 259 -28.49 -16.34 -10.61
CA TYR A 259 -29.50 -15.80 -11.53
C TYR A 259 -28.84 -15.50 -12.87
N CYS A 260 -28.99 -16.42 -13.82
CA CYS A 260 -28.19 -16.48 -15.05
C CYS A 260 -28.65 -15.59 -16.22
N LYS A 261 -29.69 -14.77 -16.01
CA LYS A 261 -30.26 -13.86 -17.02
C LYS A 261 -30.41 -12.44 -16.46
N GLY A 262 -29.51 -12.07 -15.56
CA GLY A 262 -29.67 -10.93 -14.67
C GLY A 262 -30.78 -11.15 -13.63
N LEU A 263 -31.02 -10.10 -12.84
CA LEU A 263 -32.02 -10.11 -11.77
C LEU A 263 -32.80 -8.80 -11.81
N SER A 264 -33.92 -8.79 -12.56
CA SER A 264 -34.81 -7.63 -12.66
C SER A 264 -35.98 -7.76 -11.70
N LEU A 265 -35.97 -6.94 -10.65
CA LEU A 265 -36.95 -6.95 -9.56
C LEU A 265 -38.01 -5.86 -9.77
N SER A 266 -39.27 -6.23 -9.59
CA SER A 266 -40.45 -5.35 -9.69
C SER A 266 -41.48 -5.73 -8.64
N GLY A 267 -42.35 -4.79 -8.26
CA GLY A 267 -43.30 -5.00 -7.16
C GLY A 267 -42.58 -5.12 -5.80
N SER A 268 -43.16 -5.89 -4.87
CA SER A 268 -42.56 -6.14 -3.56
C SER A 268 -41.78 -7.45 -3.56
N VAL A 269 -40.47 -7.39 -3.33
CA VAL A 269 -39.56 -8.54 -3.33
C VAL A 269 -38.75 -8.58 -2.04
N THR A 270 -38.67 -9.75 -1.41
CA THR A 270 -37.84 -10.01 -0.24
C THR A 270 -36.73 -10.99 -0.60
N LEU A 271 -35.49 -10.67 -0.26
CA LEU A 271 -34.34 -11.54 -0.42
C LEU A 271 -34.08 -12.24 0.91
N SER A 272 -34.08 -13.57 0.89
CA SER A 272 -33.65 -14.36 2.06
C SER A 272 -32.14 -14.21 2.27
N PRO A 273 -31.62 -14.33 3.50
CA PRO A 273 -30.19 -14.19 3.76
C PRO A 273 -29.35 -15.16 2.92
N GLY A 274 -28.24 -14.67 2.36
CA GLY A 274 -27.31 -15.48 1.58
C GLY A 274 -26.68 -14.78 0.38
N VAL A 275 -26.05 -15.59 -0.47
CA VAL A 275 -25.30 -15.12 -1.64
C VAL A 275 -26.17 -15.15 -2.89
N TYR A 276 -26.27 -14.02 -3.57
CA TYR A 276 -26.94 -13.87 -4.87
C TYR A 276 -25.90 -13.59 -5.94
N VAL A 277 -25.66 -14.56 -6.83
CA VAL A 277 -24.78 -14.37 -7.98
C VAL A 277 -25.64 -13.97 -9.17
N VAL A 278 -25.41 -12.78 -9.71
CA VAL A 278 -26.12 -12.25 -10.88
C VAL A 278 -25.18 -12.29 -12.08
N GLU A 279 -25.56 -13.03 -13.12
CA GLU A 279 -24.77 -13.19 -14.34
C GLU A 279 -25.67 -13.12 -15.59
N GLY A 280 -25.07 -12.83 -16.75
CA GLY A 280 -25.81 -12.76 -18.02
C GLY A 280 -26.81 -11.61 -18.10
N GLY A 281 -26.72 -10.61 -17.20
CA GLY A 281 -27.56 -9.42 -17.14
C GLY A 281 -27.41 -8.69 -15.80
N ASP A 282 -28.01 -7.51 -15.68
CA ASP A 282 -27.82 -6.65 -14.51
C ASP A 282 -28.71 -7.01 -13.32
N PHE A 283 -28.27 -6.61 -12.12
CA PHE A 283 -29.18 -6.42 -10.99
C PHE A 283 -29.97 -5.13 -11.21
N LYS A 284 -31.28 -5.25 -11.45
CA LYS A 284 -32.14 -4.13 -11.80
C LYS A 284 -33.29 -3.97 -10.81
N ALA A 285 -33.35 -2.82 -10.14
CA ALA A 285 -34.52 -2.41 -9.38
C ALA A 285 -35.42 -1.54 -10.26
N SER A 286 -36.57 -2.10 -10.65
CA SER A 286 -37.53 -1.42 -11.54
C SER A 286 -38.23 -0.24 -10.84
N ALA A 287 -38.88 0.63 -11.62
CA ALA A 287 -39.67 1.73 -11.07
C ALA A 287 -40.71 1.21 -10.05
N ASN A 288 -40.79 1.89 -8.91
CA ASN A 288 -41.70 1.57 -7.80
C ASN A 288 -41.52 0.17 -7.20
N ALA A 289 -40.38 -0.50 -7.44
CA ALA A 289 -40.04 -1.73 -6.75
C ALA A 289 -39.79 -1.44 -5.26
N ASN A 290 -40.23 -2.36 -4.39
CA ASN A 290 -39.96 -2.35 -2.97
C ASN A 290 -39.17 -3.61 -2.63
N ILE A 291 -37.86 -3.47 -2.48
CA ILE A 291 -36.92 -4.58 -2.33
C ILE A 291 -36.39 -4.56 -0.90
N SER A 292 -36.47 -5.69 -0.19
CA SER A 292 -35.95 -5.82 1.17
C SER A 292 -35.12 -7.08 1.34
N GLY A 293 -34.14 -7.08 2.25
CA GLY A 293 -33.32 -8.26 2.54
C GLY A 293 -32.29 -7.97 3.62
N ASP A 294 -32.07 -8.94 4.50
CA ASP A 294 -31.07 -8.85 5.57
C ASP A 294 -30.07 -10.01 5.44
N GLY A 295 -28.79 -9.72 5.69
CA GLY A 295 -27.72 -10.69 5.55
C GLY A 295 -27.49 -11.16 4.11
N VAL A 296 -27.59 -10.27 3.13
CA VAL A 296 -27.44 -10.60 1.70
C VAL A 296 -26.16 -10.04 1.11
N ILE A 297 -25.57 -10.77 0.16
CA ILE A 297 -24.54 -10.25 -0.74
C ILE A 297 -25.00 -10.43 -2.18
N ILE A 298 -24.91 -9.36 -2.96
CA ILE A 298 -25.17 -9.36 -4.40
C ILE A 298 -23.84 -9.31 -5.13
N TYR A 299 -23.44 -10.42 -5.75
CA TYR A 299 -22.27 -10.50 -6.60
C TYR A 299 -22.67 -10.37 -8.07
N LEU A 300 -22.00 -9.47 -8.79
CA LEU A 300 -22.24 -9.23 -10.21
C LEU A 300 -21.12 -9.87 -11.01
N ALA A 301 -21.37 -11.05 -11.56
CA ALA A 301 -20.39 -11.83 -12.29
C ALA A 301 -20.30 -11.39 -13.75
N GLY A 302 -19.09 -11.49 -14.32
CA GLY A 302 -18.82 -11.11 -15.71
C GLY A 302 -19.12 -9.63 -15.94
N SER A 303 -19.81 -9.31 -17.03
CA SER A 303 -20.12 -7.93 -17.42
C SER A 303 -21.34 -7.32 -16.72
N SER A 304 -21.89 -7.98 -15.70
CA SER A 304 -23.12 -7.56 -15.03
C SER A 304 -22.89 -6.30 -14.17
N GLY A 305 -23.88 -5.41 -14.11
CA GLY A 305 -23.87 -4.19 -13.32
C GLY A 305 -25.12 -4.01 -12.46
N VAL A 306 -25.19 -2.88 -11.75
CA VAL A 306 -26.35 -2.46 -10.96
C VAL A 306 -27.06 -1.29 -11.63
N SER A 307 -28.38 -1.39 -11.73
CA SER A 307 -29.25 -0.31 -12.19
C SER A 307 -30.47 -0.18 -11.29
N MET A 308 -30.49 0.82 -10.41
CA MET A 308 -31.64 1.12 -9.58
C MET A 308 -32.40 2.34 -10.10
N ASN A 309 -33.73 2.24 -10.20
CA ASN A 309 -34.57 3.37 -10.58
C ASN A 309 -34.79 4.33 -9.40
N GLY A 310 -34.91 5.64 -9.66
CA GLY A 310 -35.10 6.67 -8.63
C GLY A 310 -36.39 6.56 -7.82
N THR A 311 -37.42 5.85 -8.30
CA THR A 311 -38.66 5.61 -7.54
C THR A 311 -38.69 4.25 -6.85
N ALA A 312 -37.63 3.44 -6.97
CA ALA A 312 -37.51 2.19 -6.23
C ALA A 312 -37.13 2.48 -4.77
N THR A 313 -37.68 1.69 -3.85
CA THR A 313 -37.28 1.66 -2.45
C THR A 313 -36.52 0.37 -2.19
N VAL A 314 -35.24 0.47 -1.84
CA VAL A 314 -34.35 -0.69 -1.67
C VAL A 314 -33.77 -0.67 -0.26
N LYS A 315 -34.05 -1.70 0.55
CA LYS A 315 -33.58 -1.84 1.93
C LYS A 315 -32.80 -3.15 2.09
N LEU A 316 -31.49 -3.09 1.93
CA LEU A 316 -30.61 -4.24 1.98
C LEU A 316 -29.51 -4.06 3.03
N SER A 317 -29.18 -5.13 3.75
CA SER A 317 -28.04 -5.21 4.65
C SER A 317 -27.12 -6.40 4.34
N ALA A 318 -25.82 -6.13 4.37
CA ALA A 318 -24.79 -7.14 4.26
C ALA A 318 -24.84 -8.13 5.44
N PRO A 319 -24.33 -9.38 5.26
CA PRO A 319 -24.11 -10.28 6.39
C PRO A 319 -23.13 -9.68 7.39
N THR A 320 -23.34 -9.94 8.69
CA THR A 320 -22.49 -9.42 9.78
C THR A 320 -21.38 -10.39 10.19
N SER A 321 -21.30 -11.57 9.55
CA SER A 321 -20.30 -12.60 9.80
C SER A 321 -20.05 -13.45 8.55
N GLY A 322 -19.04 -14.33 8.62
CA GLY A 322 -18.62 -15.17 7.49
C GLY A 322 -17.69 -14.48 6.50
N THR A 323 -17.33 -15.17 5.41
CA THR A 323 -16.37 -14.70 4.40
C THR A 323 -16.71 -13.33 3.83
N TYR A 324 -17.99 -13.08 3.61
CA TYR A 324 -18.51 -11.87 2.96
C TYR A 324 -19.04 -10.82 3.95
N SER A 325 -18.69 -10.96 5.23
CA SER A 325 -19.11 -10.03 6.29
C SER A 325 -18.88 -8.58 5.89
N GLY A 326 -19.92 -7.76 6.01
CA GLY A 326 -19.90 -6.33 5.73
C GLY A 326 -19.94 -5.93 4.26
N VAL A 327 -19.95 -6.88 3.30
CA VAL A 327 -19.98 -6.59 1.85
C VAL A 327 -21.38 -6.83 1.30
N LEU A 328 -22.01 -5.78 0.77
CA LEU A 328 -23.38 -5.84 0.25
C LEU A 328 -23.41 -6.06 -1.27
N PHE A 329 -22.59 -5.29 -2.00
CA PHE A 329 -22.42 -5.45 -3.44
C PHE A 329 -20.97 -5.72 -3.75
N TYR A 330 -20.72 -6.69 -4.63
CA TYR A 330 -19.40 -7.04 -5.12
C TYR A 330 -19.44 -7.18 -6.64
N GLY A 331 -18.78 -6.29 -7.37
CA GLY A 331 -18.59 -6.39 -8.81
C GLY A 331 -17.39 -7.27 -9.19
N ASP A 332 -17.52 -8.04 -10.27
CA ASP A 332 -16.42 -8.83 -10.83
C ASP A 332 -15.18 -7.96 -11.13
N ARG A 333 -14.01 -8.41 -10.68
CA ARG A 333 -12.70 -7.78 -10.92
C ARG A 333 -12.27 -7.84 -12.38
N ALA A 334 -12.82 -8.78 -13.15
CA ALA A 334 -12.52 -8.89 -14.57
C ALA A 334 -13.32 -7.87 -15.43
N ASN A 335 -14.32 -7.21 -14.87
CA ASN A 335 -15.14 -6.25 -15.58
C ASN A 335 -14.52 -4.85 -15.50
N LEU A 336 -13.79 -4.46 -16.54
CA LEU A 336 -13.03 -3.20 -16.60
C LEU A 336 -13.84 -2.00 -17.13
N ALA A 337 -15.07 -2.23 -17.63
CA ALA A 337 -15.90 -1.20 -18.27
C ALA A 337 -17.29 -1.06 -17.62
N GLY A 338 -17.54 -1.79 -16.54
CA GLY A 338 -18.82 -1.76 -15.83
C GLY A 338 -19.10 -0.40 -15.20
N SER A 339 -20.38 -0.04 -15.17
CA SER A 339 -20.87 1.14 -14.45
C SER A 339 -22.09 0.75 -13.62
N ASN A 340 -22.12 1.20 -12.37
CA ASN A 340 -23.09 0.78 -11.38
C ASN A 340 -23.84 1.99 -10.85
N SER A 341 -25.15 2.07 -11.12
CA SER A 341 -26.00 3.19 -10.76
C SER A 341 -26.88 2.85 -9.56
N PHE A 342 -26.58 3.50 -8.44
CA PHE A 342 -27.30 3.41 -7.18
C PHE A 342 -28.20 4.63 -7.02
N ASN A 343 -29.50 4.42 -7.20
CA ASN A 343 -30.53 5.44 -7.07
C ASN A 343 -31.72 4.87 -6.30
N GLY A 344 -32.63 5.73 -5.87
CA GLY A 344 -33.82 5.31 -5.13
C GLY A 344 -34.44 6.46 -4.36
N THR A 345 -35.45 6.12 -3.57
CA THR A 345 -36.18 7.06 -2.71
C THR A 345 -35.40 7.41 -1.45
N ALA A 346 -35.86 8.43 -0.71
CA ALA A 346 -35.32 8.77 0.60
C ALA A 346 -35.50 7.66 1.65
N ASP A 347 -36.44 6.72 1.43
CA ASP A 347 -36.69 5.57 2.30
C ASP A 347 -35.76 4.37 2.02
N SER A 348 -34.91 4.46 0.99
CA SER A 348 -33.95 3.39 0.68
C SER A 348 -32.84 3.32 1.74
N LEU A 349 -32.24 2.14 1.90
CA LEU A 349 -31.24 1.82 2.91
C LEU A 349 -30.27 0.78 2.35
N LEU A 350 -29.01 1.14 2.08
CA LEU A 350 -27.97 0.17 1.72
C LEU A 350 -26.94 0.09 2.85
N THR A 351 -26.96 -0.99 3.60
CA THR A 351 -26.08 -1.19 4.75
C THR A 351 -24.96 -2.16 4.40
N GLY A 352 -23.71 -1.69 4.37
CA GLY A 352 -22.55 -2.48 3.98
C GLY A 352 -21.66 -1.78 2.94
N ALA A 353 -20.63 -2.49 2.50
CA ALA A 353 -19.69 -2.02 1.48
C ALA A 353 -20.23 -2.27 0.07
N LEU A 354 -20.11 -1.24 -0.77
CA LEU A 354 -20.28 -1.30 -2.22
C LEU A 354 -18.88 -1.43 -2.83
N TYR A 355 -18.49 -2.65 -3.21
CA TYR A 355 -17.15 -2.98 -3.67
C TYR A 355 -17.12 -3.25 -5.19
N PHE A 356 -16.47 -2.35 -5.93
CA PHE A 356 -16.42 -2.33 -7.39
C PHE A 356 -15.00 -1.99 -7.90
N PRO A 357 -14.02 -2.87 -7.67
CA PRO A 357 -12.58 -2.52 -7.76
C PRO A 357 -12.12 -2.04 -9.14
N THR A 358 -12.82 -2.42 -10.20
CA THR A 358 -12.48 -2.09 -11.61
C THR A 358 -13.61 -1.37 -12.35
N GLN A 359 -14.67 -0.98 -11.64
CA GLN A 359 -15.89 -0.44 -12.22
C GLN A 359 -16.28 0.89 -11.57
N GLY A 360 -16.89 1.78 -12.35
CA GLY A 360 -17.39 3.05 -11.83
C GLY A 360 -18.68 2.89 -11.03
N VAL A 361 -18.83 3.67 -9.96
CA VAL A 361 -20.04 3.76 -9.14
C VAL A 361 -20.64 5.16 -9.27
N LYS A 362 -21.93 5.23 -9.61
CA LYS A 362 -22.74 6.45 -9.61
C LYS A 362 -23.72 6.38 -8.46
N TYR A 363 -23.46 7.14 -7.40
CA TYR A 363 -24.29 7.24 -6.22
C TYR A 363 -25.22 8.45 -6.32
N LEU A 364 -26.43 8.20 -6.82
CA LEU A 364 -27.43 9.22 -7.14
C LEU A 364 -28.51 9.37 -6.05
N GLY A 365 -28.78 8.30 -5.30
CA GLY A 365 -29.84 8.29 -4.29
C GLY A 365 -29.44 8.91 -2.95
N ASN A 366 -30.43 9.18 -2.11
CA ASN A 366 -30.26 9.84 -0.80
C ASN A 366 -30.24 8.87 0.39
N PHE A 367 -29.87 7.61 0.16
CA PHE A 367 -29.93 6.60 1.21
C PHE A 367 -28.64 6.55 2.02
N SER A 368 -28.80 6.59 3.34
CA SER A 368 -27.74 6.37 4.33
C SER A 368 -28.03 5.01 4.97
N GLY A 369 -27.09 4.06 4.96
CA GLY A 369 -27.24 2.73 5.55
C GLY A 369 -27.73 2.74 7.00
N GLN A 370 -28.11 1.59 7.56
CA GLN A 370 -28.63 1.53 8.93
C GLN A 370 -27.62 2.17 9.90
N GLY A 371 -28.05 3.19 10.64
CA GLY A 371 -27.16 3.94 11.55
C GLY A 371 -26.09 4.81 10.86
N GLY A 372 -26.15 4.96 9.53
CA GLY A 372 -25.14 5.62 8.69
C GLY A 372 -24.10 4.65 8.10
N CYS A 373 -24.31 3.34 8.16
CA CYS A 373 -23.29 2.37 7.78
C CYS A 373 -23.32 1.96 6.32
N THR A 374 -22.64 2.75 5.49
CA THR A 374 -22.38 2.45 4.08
C THR A 374 -20.94 2.81 3.76
N GLN A 375 -20.23 1.98 3.02
CA GLN A 375 -18.89 2.28 2.52
C GLN A 375 -18.87 2.08 1.01
N VAL A 376 -18.06 2.87 0.29
CA VAL A 376 -17.91 2.74 -1.16
C VAL A 376 -16.44 2.60 -1.50
N VAL A 377 -16.08 1.48 -2.11
CA VAL A 377 -14.74 1.22 -2.65
C VAL A 377 -14.91 0.86 -4.11
N ALA A 378 -14.49 1.72 -5.02
CA ALA A 378 -14.70 1.52 -6.45
C ALA A 378 -13.53 2.04 -7.28
N ASP A 379 -13.45 1.67 -8.55
CA ASP A 379 -12.46 2.25 -9.49
C ASP A 379 -12.63 3.76 -9.58
N THR A 380 -13.83 4.22 -9.91
CA THR A 380 -14.22 5.64 -9.89
C THR A 380 -15.56 5.82 -9.20
N ILE A 381 -15.77 6.99 -8.61
CA ILE A 381 -16.95 7.31 -7.82
C ILE A 381 -17.50 8.67 -8.27
N GLU A 382 -18.76 8.69 -8.68
CA GLU A 382 -19.52 9.90 -8.94
C GLU A 382 -20.68 9.97 -7.93
N TRP A 383 -20.66 11.01 -7.10
CA TRP A 383 -21.60 11.21 -6.02
C TRP A 383 -22.45 12.45 -6.29
N SER A 384 -23.77 12.25 -6.36
CA SER A 384 -24.74 13.32 -6.60
C SER A 384 -25.91 13.30 -5.60
N GLY A 385 -26.05 12.23 -4.80
CA GLY A 385 -27.05 12.12 -3.74
C GLY A 385 -26.66 12.80 -2.42
N ALA A 386 -27.65 13.07 -1.57
CA ALA A 386 -27.48 13.57 -0.21
C ALA A 386 -27.52 12.43 0.80
N THR A 387 -26.43 12.16 1.51
CA THR A 387 -26.35 11.06 2.48
C THR A 387 -25.51 11.41 3.70
N SER A 388 -25.72 10.68 4.79
CA SER A 388 -24.84 10.71 5.97
C SER A 388 -24.27 9.32 6.20
N ILE A 389 -22.95 9.24 6.32
CA ILE A 389 -22.21 8.01 6.55
C ILE A 389 -21.39 8.15 7.84
N LYS A 390 -21.31 7.07 8.62
CA LYS A 390 -20.48 6.98 9.82
C LYS A 390 -19.38 5.95 9.64
N GLN A 391 -18.23 6.19 10.25
CA GLN A 391 -17.09 5.29 10.19
C GLN A 391 -17.30 3.99 10.97
N ASN A 392 -17.84 4.06 12.20
CA ASN A 392 -17.87 2.91 13.08
C ASN A 392 -19.06 1.99 12.78
N CYS A 393 -18.79 1.02 11.91
CA CYS A 393 -19.73 -0.01 11.49
C CYS A 393 -19.26 -1.43 11.82
N THR A 394 -18.34 -1.53 12.79
CA THR A 394 -17.75 -2.80 13.25
C THR A 394 -18.80 -3.77 13.77
N SER A 395 -19.86 -3.28 14.42
CA SER A 395 -21.01 -4.07 14.88
C SER A 395 -21.80 -4.73 13.75
N LEU A 396 -21.64 -4.24 12.51
CA LEU A 396 -22.26 -4.77 11.30
C LEU A 396 -21.28 -5.60 10.46
N GLY A 397 -20.13 -5.98 11.04
CA GLY A 397 -19.13 -6.82 10.39
C GLY A 397 -18.38 -6.12 9.26
N MET A 398 -18.46 -4.78 9.17
CA MET A 398 -17.75 -3.99 8.16
C MET A 398 -16.28 -3.82 8.52
N ARG A 399 -15.41 -4.01 7.52
CA ARG A 399 -13.97 -3.78 7.64
C ARG A 399 -13.65 -2.29 7.61
N GLU A 400 -12.48 -1.95 8.13
CA GLU A 400 -11.96 -0.58 8.03
C GLU A 400 -11.25 -0.40 6.69
N ILE A 401 -11.46 0.75 6.05
CA ILE A 401 -10.74 1.11 4.83
C ILE A 401 -9.55 1.98 5.25
N PRO A 402 -8.30 1.54 5.03
CA PRO A 402 -7.13 2.30 5.44
C PRO A 402 -7.04 3.61 4.65
N ALA A 403 -6.56 4.68 5.29
CA ALA A 403 -6.30 5.96 4.64
C ALA A 403 -5.12 6.69 5.30
N ALA A 404 -4.51 7.60 4.54
CA ALA A 404 -3.31 8.35 4.95
C ALA A 404 -2.21 7.43 5.53
N GLN A 405 -1.85 6.38 4.80
CA GLN A 405 -0.83 5.43 5.26
C GLN A 405 0.54 6.13 5.31
N SER A 406 1.31 5.85 6.35
CA SER A 406 2.68 6.32 6.49
C SER A 406 3.63 5.14 6.67
N VAL A 407 4.85 5.32 6.18
CA VAL A 407 5.95 4.36 6.32
C VAL A 407 7.01 4.96 7.23
N GLN A 408 7.41 4.23 8.26
CA GLN A 408 8.46 4.63 9.20
C GLN A 408 9.45 3.49 9.40
N LEU A 409 10.75 3.81 9.34
CA LEU A 409 11.79 2.87 9.76
C LEU A 409 11.76 2.70 11.28
N VAL A 410 11.75 1.44 11.71
CA VAL A 410 11.77 1.04 13.12
C VAL A 410 12.91 0.04 13.30
N GLU A 411 13.88 0.39 14.14
CA GLU A 411 15.02 -0.48 14.46
C GLU A 411 14.63 -1.59 15.44
#